data_AF-A0A932V245-F1
#
_entry.id   AF-A0A932V245-F1
#
_cell.length_a   1.000
_cell.length_b   1.000
_cell.length_c   1.000
_cell.angle_alpha   90.00
_cell.angle_beta   90.00
_cell.angle_gamma   90.00
#
_symmetry.space_group_name_H-M   'P 1'
#
loop_
_entity.id
_entity.type
_entity.pdbx_description
1 polymer ?
#
loop_
_entity_poly.entity_id
_entity_poly.type
_entity_poly.pdbx_seq_one_letter_code
_entity_poly.pdbx_strand_id
1 'polypeptide(L)'
;MSSAKLLPCLLLVLAGLACGGGPSGSGQAPAAVLLSPQASTLKPGGQVGFRVVDDQGHPLAAAYSIVEPGGGSIDAEGRYQAPLAAGTYHVQARVSTGVGAGLAEATLRVEPYLGELKAAPDAQFTRSEHTASLLGDGSVLVFGGMESSFAERFLPDTGAFVPAGDSGLTRWAHTASALPDGSLLIAGGLHGNRALAESSLYADGSFAPLPAGLGAARHGHSAATLADGRVLLAGGLPAPGSDVAALASSELYDPAQRHFGSTGELNLPRTGHTATTLQDGSVLVVGGRDSTCLFNCPQSVWRTAERYDPASGTYVWGGAMSQRRFGHTATLLPDGRLLVAGGTSPDLQGTDVSSLVEIYDPATNRFTDAGRMIRPRSRHTATLLGDGTVLFAGGETFGEGTLASNTVEAFDPRTGASRLFQSDRTTRYRHTATRLHSGQVLLVGGSEGGGGLKAVERYN
;
A
#
# COMPACT_ATOMS: atom_id res chain seq x y z
N MET A 1 -5.25 54.81 -26.53
CA MET A 1 -6.40 55.03 -27.43
C MET A 1 -6.82 53.69 -28.01
N SER A 2 -8.04 53.27 -27.64
CA SER A 2 -8.94 52.25 -28.20
C SER A 2 -8.38 50.90 -28.69
N SER A 3 -8.67 49.83 -27.93
CA SER A 3 -8.74 48.45 -28.45
C SER A 3 -10.23 48.07 -28.62
N ALA A 4 -10.62 47.80 -29.87
CA ALA A 4 -11.98 47.39 -30.23
C ALA A 4 -12.13 45.87 -30.11
N LYS A 5 -13.21 45.44 -29.45
CA LYS A 5 -13.67 44.06 -29.31
C LYS A 5 -14.31 43.58 -30.63
N LEU A 6 -14.01 42.35 -31.04
CA LEU A 6 -14.74 41.61 -32.08
C LEU A 6 -15.44 40.41 -31.44
N LEU A 7 -16.77 40.39 -31.61
CA LEU A 7 -17.72 39.33 -31.28
C LEU A 7 -17.92 38.46 -32.54
N PRO A 8 -18.08 37.12 -32.47
CA PRO A 8 -18.49 36.34 -33.62
C PRO A 8 -20.02 36.20 -33.70
N CYS A 9 -20.51 36.34 -34.94
CA CYS A 9 -21.89 36.18 -35.39
C CYS A 9 -22.39 34.74 -35.23
N LEU A 10 -23.63 34.58 -34.75
CA LEU A 10 -24.40 33.35 -34.83
C LEU A 10 -25.47 33.50 -35.91
N LEU A 11 -25.47 32.61 -36.89
CA LEU A 11 -26.45 32.52 -37.98
C LEU A 11 -27.86 32.23 -37.41
N LEU A 12 -28.83 33.06 -37.78
CA LEU A 12 -30.26 32.81 -37.59
C LEU A 12 -30.82 32.21 -38.89
N VAL A 13 -31.38 31.00 -38.82
CA VAL A 13 -32.20 30.42 -39.90
C VAL A 13 -33.67 30.52 -39.48
N LEU A 14 -34.45 31.32 -40.21
CA LEU A 14 -35.91 31.35 -40.13
C LEU A 14 -36.51 30.20 -40.95
N ALA A 15 -37.45 29.47 -40.35
CA ALA A 15 -38.49 28.75 -41.06
C ALA A 15 -39.84 29.08 -40.41
N GLY A 16 -40.75 29.66 -41.18
CA GLY A 16 -42.09 30.04 -40.73
C GLY A 16 -43.07 28.88 -40.69
N LEU A 17 -44.17 29.05 -39.95
CA LEU A 17 -45.40 28.29 -40.12
C LEU A 17 -46.61 29.06 -39.58
N ALA A 18 -47.74 28.73 -40.17
CA ALA A 18 -48.95 29.51 -40.31
C ALA A 18 -49.85 29.56 -39.06
N CYS A 19 -50.75 30.55 -39.07
CA CYS A 19 -51.89 30.68 -38.16
C CYS A 19 -52.86 29.49 -38.30
N GLY A 20 -53.25 28.90 -37.17
CA GLY A 20 -54.37 27.98 -37.04
C GLY A 20 -54.66 27.73 -35.55
N GLY A 21 -55.84 28.15 -35.08
CA GLY A 21 -56.22 28.13 -33.67
C GLY A 21 -56.86 26.82 -33.19
N GLY A 22 -56.56 26.47 -31.92
CA GLY A 22 -57.34 25.63 -31.00
C GLY A 22 -56.90 24.17 -30.85
N PRO A 23 -57.16 23.49 -29.70
CA PRO A 23 -57.30 23.94 -28.32
C PRO A 23 -56.05 23.63 -27.48
N SER A 24 -55.94 24.30 -26.33
CA SER A 24 -54.88 24.15 -25.32
C SER A 24 -54.84 22.75 -24.71
N GLY A 25 -53.99 21.87 -25.23
CA GLY A 25 -53.45 20.73 -24.49
C GLY A 25 -52.13 21.14 -23.84
N SER A 26 -52.11 21.28 -22.52
CA SER A 26 -50.89 21.50 -21.74
C SER A 26 -50.02 20.24 -21.74
N GLY A 27 -49.33 19.98 -22.86
CA GLY A 27 -48.17 19.10 -22.89
C GLY A 27 -46.98 19.88 -22.36
N GLN A 28 -46.83 19.92 -21.04
CA GLN A 28 -45.62 20.44 -20.41
C GLN A 28 -44.44 19.61 -20.92
N ALA A 29 -43.48 20.26 -21.60
CA ALA A 29 -42.24 19.60 -22.02
C ALA A 29 -41.61 18.91 -20.79
N PRO A 30 -41.05 17.69 -20.93
CA PRO A 30 -40.45 17.01 -19.80
C PRO A 30 -39.40 17.92 -19.17
N ALA A 31 -39.47 18.12 -17.85
CA ALA A 31 -38.49 18.89 -17.11
C ALA A 31 -37.08 18.37 -17.45
N ALA A 32 -36.16 19.27 -17.82
CA ALA A 32 -34.82 18.86 -18.17
C ALA A 32 -34.14 18.25 -16.94
N VAL A 33 -33.77 16.97 -17.04
CA VAL A 33 -33.09 16.24 -15.97
C VAL A 33 -31.59 16.43 -16.15
N LEU A 34 -30.91 16.92 -15.11
CA LEU A 34 -29.47 17.19 -15.13
C LEU A 34 -28.75 16.33 -14.10
N LEU A 35 -27.63 15.74 -14.50
CA LEU A 35 -26.71 15.05 -13.61
C LEU A 35 -25.59 16.04 -13.22
N SER A 36 -25.38 16.24 -11.92
CA SER A 36 -24.38 17.19 -11.40
C SER A 36 -23.36 16.46 -10.52
N PRO A 37 -22.04 16.63 -10.76
CA PRO A 37 -21.43 17.39 -11.85
C PRO A 37 -21.65 16.73 -13.23
N GLN A 38 -21.67 17.53 -14.31
CA GLN A 38 -21.80 17.00 -15.69
C GLN A 38 -20.49 16.42 -16.24
N ALA A 39 -19.36 16.86 -15.70
CA ALA A 39 -18.07 16.28 -16.01
C ALA A 39 -17.16 16.32 -14.78
N SER A 40 -16.26 15.35 -14.65
CA SER A 40 -15.19 15.39 -13.66
C SER A 40 -13.93 14.70 -14.16
N THR A 41 -12.78 15.24 -13.80
CA THR A 41 -11.49 14.58 -14.00
C THR A 41 -11.09 13.93 -12.68
N LEU A 42 -10.81 12.64 -12.73
CA LEU A 42 -10.47 11.82 -11.57
C LEU A 42 -9.10 11.18 -11.78
N LYS A 43 -8.42 10.91 -10.68
CA LYS A 43 -7.30 9.97 -10.68
C LYS A 43 -7.84 8.54 -10.73
N PRO A 44 -7.02 7.55 -11.13
CA PRO A 44 -7.32 6.14 -10.88
C PRO A 44 -7.87 5.93 -9.47
N GLY A 45 -8.98 5.19 -9.33
CA GLY A 45 -9.62 4.90 -8.04
C GLY A 45 -10.26 6.08 -7.29
N GLY A 46 -10.23 7.30 -7.85
CA GLY A 46 -10.83 8.49 -7.25
C GLY A 46 -12.36 8.44 -7.19
N GLN A 47 -12.98 9.18 -6.29
CA GLN A 47 -14.43 9.20 -6.09
C GLN A 47 -15.06 10.55 -6.42
N VAL A 48 -16.34 10.53 -6.81
CA VAL A 48 -17.18 11.73 -6.97
C VAL A 48 -18.63 11.39 -6.67
N GLY A 49 -19.33 12.29 -5.99
CA GLY A 49 -20.77 12.14 -5.74
C GLY A 49 -21.59 12.82 -6.83
N PHE A 50 -22.59 12.11 -7.34
CA PHE A 50 -23.55 12.62 -8.31
C PHE A 50 -24.93 12.82 -7.69
N ARG A 51 -25.56 13.91 -8.08
CA ARG A 51 -26.98 14.17 -7.79
C ARG A 51 -27.72 14.49 -9.08
N VAL A 52 -28.95 14.02 -9.16
CA VAL A 52 -29.86 14.41 -10.23
C VAL A 52 -30.73 15.57 -9.79
N VAL A 53 -30.85 16.58 -10.63
CA VAL A 53 -31.68 17.76 -10.37
C VAL A 53 -32.60 18.07 -11.55
N ASP A 54 -33.71 18.74 -11.28
CA ASP A 54 -34.57 19.35 -12.31
C ASP A 54 -33.96 20.66 -12.86
N ASP A 55 -34.67 21.31 -13.77
CA ASP A 55 -34.30 22.58 -14.40
C ASP A 55 -34.24 23.76 -13.41
N GLN A 56 -34.78 23.59 -12.21
CA GLN A 56 -34.79 24.56 -11.11
C GLN A 56 -33.75 24.23 -10.03
N GLY A 57 -33.04 23.10 -10.17
CA GLY A 57 -32.01 22.65 -9.23
C GLY A 57 -32.54 21.82 -8.06
N HIS A 58 -33.82 21.41 -8.07
CA HIS A 58 -34.37 20.54 -7.03
C HIS A 58 -33.93 19.10 -7.23
N PRO A 59 -33.58 18.37 -6.14
CA PRO A 59 -33.11 17.00 -6.25
C PRO A 59 -34.23 16.04 -6.71
N LEU A 60 -33.87 15.13 -7.61
CA LEU A 60 -34.74 14.07 -8.12
C LEU A 60 -34.18 12.70 -7.73
N ALA A 61 -35.07 11.77 -7.38
CA ALA A 61 -34.69 10.37 -7.18
C ALA A 61 -34.33 9.73 -8.53
N ALA A 62 -33.21 9.01 -8.58
CA ALA A 62 -32.71 8.40 -9.81
C ALA A 62 -32.07 7.04 -9.56
N ALA A 63 -32.11 6.19 -10.59
CA ALA A 63 -31.34 4.97 -10.65
C ALA A 63 -30.05 5.24 -11.44
N TYR A 64 -28.90 5.00 -10.80
CA TYR A 64 -27.58 5.22 -11.38
C TYR A 64 -27.03 3.94 -12.04
N SER A 65 -26.22 4.12 -13.08
CA SER A 65 -25.52 3.04 -13.77
C SER A 65 -24.26 3.56 -14.48
N ILE A 66 -23.32 2.67 -14.78
CA ILE A 66 -22.11 2.98 -15.57
C ILE A 66 -22.31 2.46 -16.99
N VAL A 67 -21.94 3.28 -17.97
CA VAL A 67 -22.14 2.95 -19.39
C VAL A 67 -21.11 1.94 -19.88
N GLU A 68 -19.84 2.13 -19.56
CA GLU A 68 -18.75 1.27 -20.04
C GLU A 68 -18.49 0.06 -19.14
N PRO A 69 -18.25 -1.13 -19.72
CA PRO A 69 -17.71 -2.27 -18.98
C PRO A 69 -16.35 -1.91 -18.35
N GLY A 70 -16.22 -2.14 -17.04
CA GLY A 70 -15.01 -1.80 -16.31
C GLY A 70 -14.84 -0.30 -16.03
N GLY A 71 -15.89 0.50 -16.20
CA GLY A 71 -15.89 1.94 -15.89
C GLY A 71 -16.01 2.29 -14.40
N GLY A 72 -15.60 1.40 -13.50
CA GLY A 72 -15.67 1.61 -12.05
C GLY A 72 -16.95 1.08 -11.40
N SER A 73 -17.39 1.73 -10.32
CA SER A 73 -18.63 1.39 -9.60
C SER A 73 -19.42 2.64 -9.19
N ILE A 74 -20.74 2.53 -9.04
CA ILE A 74 -21.59 3.59 -8.50
C ILE A 74 -22.67 2.97 -7.60
N ASP A 75 -22.90 3.57 -6.42
CA ASP A 75 -23.94 3.13 -5.49
C ASP A 75 -25.31 3.79 -5.75
N ALA A 76 -26.32 3.40 -4.98
CA ALA A 76 -27.68 3.92 -5.12
C ALA A 76 -27.78 5.41 -4.71
N GLU A 77 -26.86 5.88 -3.88
CA GLU A 77 -26.73 7.26 -3.44
C GLU A 77 -25.97 8.14 -4.45
N GLY A 78 -25.50 7.57 -5.56
CA GLY A 78 -24.81 8.27 -6.64
C GLY A 78 -23.32 8.49 -6.38
N ARG A 79 -22.70 7.79 -5.44
CA ARG A 79 -21.25 7.85 -5.20
C ARG A 79 -20.53 6.95 -6.19
N TYR A 80 -19.84 7.58 -7.12
CA TYR A 80 -19.03 6.91 -8.12
C TYR A 80 -17.60 6.70 -7.61
N GLN A 81 -17.02 5.54 -7.94
CA GLN A 81 -15.59 5.24 -7.79
C GLN A 81 -14.99 4.87 -9.14
N ALA A 82 -13.95 5.60 -9.54
CA ALA A 82 -13.27 5.43 -10.81
C ALA A 82 -12.55 4.08 -10.91
N PRO A 83 -12.45 3.50 -12.12
CA PRO A 83 -11.57 2.37 -12.34
C PRO A 83 -10.10 2.81 -12.22
N LEU A 84 -9.21 1.82 -12.20
CA LEU A 84 -7.77 2.07 -12.24
C LEU A 84 -7.26 2.33 -13.66
N ALA A 85 -7.99 1.83 -14.66
CA ALA A 85 -7.69 2.07 -16.05
C ALA A 85 -7.97 3.55 -16.39
N ALA A 86 -7.00 4.18 -17.06
CA ALA A 86 -7.18 5.51 -17.58
C ALA A 86 -8.09 5.48 -18.81
N GLY A 87 -8.90 6.51 -18.96
CA GLY A 87 -9.90 6.54 -20.01
C GLY A 87 -10.98 7.57 -19.76
N THR A 88 -11.97 7.54 -20.63
CA THR A 88 -13.20 8.31 -20.47
C THR A 88 -14.32 7.33 -20.18
N TYR A 89 -15.09 7.60 -19.15
CA TYR A 89 -16.21 6.79 -18.67
C TYR A 89 -17.45 7.66 -18.50
N HIS A 90 -18.63 7.05 -18.46
CA HIS A 90 -19.88 7.76 -18.32
C HIS A 90 -20.75 7.14 -17.23
N VAL A 91 -21.29 8.02 -16.39
CA VAL A 91 -22.34 7.68 -15.43
C VAL A 91 -23.67 8.15 -16.01
N GLN A 92 -24.65 7.25 -16.00
CA GLN A 92 -25.99 7.51 -16.48
C GLN A 92 -27.00 7.39 -15.33
N ALA A 93 -27.88 8.37 -15.22
CA ALA A 93 -28.94 8.41 -14.22
C ALA A 93 -30.32 8.43 -14.89
N ARG A 94 -31.19 7.52 -14.46
CA ARG A 94 -32.58 7.38 -14.94
C ARG A 94 -33.54 7.88 -13.89
N VAL A 95 -34.36 8.87 -14.25
CA VAL A 95 -35.45 9.37 -13.41
C VAL A 95 -36.76 8.87 -13.97
N SER A 96 -37.54 8.17 -13.15
CA SER A 96 -38.92 7.80 -13.50
C SER A 96 -39.87 8.84 -12.91
N THR A 97 -40.45 9.69 -13.75
CA THR A 97 -41.56 10.56 -13.35
C THR A 97 -42.87 9.92 -13.80
N GLY A 98 -43.97 10.19 -13.10
CA GLY A 98 -45.30 9.67 -13.47
C GLY A 98 -45.81 10.10 -14.86
N VAL A 99 -45.04 10.94 -15.58
CA VAL A 99 -45.36 11.48 -16.91
C VAL A 99 -44.30 11.12 -17.97
N GLY A 100 -43.23 10.40 -17.61
CA GLY A 100 -42.16 9.97 -18.51
C GLY A 100 -40.83 9.64 -17.82
N ALA A 101 -39.89 9.05 -18.57
CA ALA A 101 -38.54 8.75 -18.08
C ALA A 101 -37.53 9.77 -18.60
N GLY A 102 -36.75 10.39 -17.70
CA GLY A 102 -35.64 11.28 -18.03
C GLY A 102 -34.30 10.55 -17.90
N LEU A 103 -33.39 10.84 -18.83
CA LEU A 103 -32.03 10.27 -18.85
C LEU A 103 -31.02 11.43 -18.80
N ALA A 104 -30.10 11.37 -17.84
CA ALA A 104 -29.00 12.30 -17.75
C ALA A 104 -27.67 11.53 -17.68
N GLU A 105 -26.63 12.11 -18.26
CA GLU A 105 -25.31 11.50 -18.35
C GLU A 105 -24.23 12.50 -17.91
N ALA A 106 -23.17 11.99 -17.32
CA ALA A 106 -21.99 12.75 -16.93
C ALA A 106 -20.72 12.04 -17.40
N THR A 107 -19.76 12.83 -17.89
CA THR A 107 -18.50 12.32 -18.42
C THR A 107 -17.40 12.38 -17.36
N LEU A 108 -16.69 11.27 -17.21
CA LEU A 108 -15.58 11.12 -16.28
C LEU A 108 -14.30 10.85 -17.04
N ARG A 109 -13.27 11.67 -16.80
CA ARG A 109 -11.94 11.44 -17.36
C ARG A 109 -11.02 10.92 -16.27
N VAL A 110 -10.59 9.67 -16.39
CA VAL A 110 -9.56 9.09 -15.54
C VAL A 110 -8.20 9.34 -16.19
N GLU A 111 -7.36 10.11 -15.51
CA GLU A 111 -6.04 10.46 -16.01
C GLU A 111 -5.12 9.23 -16.13
N PRO A 112 -4.22 9.19 -17.14
CA PRO A 112 -3.20 8.15 -17.23
C PRO A 112 -2.27 8.16 -16.01
N TYR A 113 -1.97 6.95 -15.54
CA TYR A 113 -0.92 6.69 -14.55
C TYR A 113 0.42 7.13 -15.16
N LEU A 114 0.97 8.25 -14.69
CA LEU A 114 2.20 8.82 -15.30
C LEU A 114 3.46 8.14 -14.77
N GLY A 115 3.38 7.32 -13.72
CA GLY A 115 4.55 6.69 -13.12
C GLY A 115 5.49 7.72 -12.49
N GLU A 116 4.93 8.83 -12.01
CA GLU A 116 5.69 9.92 -11.39
C GLU A 116 5.54 9.89 -9.87
N LEU A 117 6.67 9.94 -9.17
CA LEU A 117 6.70 10.33 -7.76
C LEU A 117 6.43 11.83 -7.66
N LYS A 118 5.47 12.23 -6.83
CA LYS A 118 5.16 13.63 -6.49
C LYS A 118 5.32 13.85 -5.00
N ALA A 119 5.92 14.97 -4.61
CA ALA A 119 6.00 15.33 -3.19
C ALA A 119 4.59 15.53 -2.61
N ALA A 120 4.41 15.14 -1.36
CA ALA A 120 3.27 15.48 -0.53
C ALA A 120 3.76 16.34 0.66
N PRO A 121 2.85 16.97 1.43
CA PRO A 121 3.23 17.63 2.67
C PRO A 121 4.01 16.68 3.58
N ASP A 122 5.07 17.20 4.19
CA ASP A 122 5.91 16.44 5.11
C ASP A 122 5.14 15.93 6.32
N ALA A 123 5.59 14.79 6.84
CA ALA A 123 5.19 14.30 8.15
C ALA A 123 5.61 15.29 9.25
N GLN A 124 4.91 15.27 10.38
CA GLN A 124 5.23 16.10 11.53
C GLN A 124 6.54 15.65 12.19
N PHE A 125 6.74 14.33 12.25
CA PHE A 125 7.90 13.71 12.87
C PHE A 125 8.82 13.07 11.85
N THR A 126 10.09 13.02 12.21
CA THR A 126 11.10 12.26 11.49
C THR A 126 10.82 10.77 11.69
N ARG A 127 10.86 9.96 10.61
CA ARG A 127 10.49 8.54 10.68
C ARG A 127 11.49 7.67 9.91
N SER A 128 11.98 6.60 10.53
CA SER A 128 12.76 5.53 9.90
C SER A 128 12.57 4.23 10.68
N GLU A 129 12.45 3.09 10.00
CA GLU A 129 12.06 1.80 10.62
C GLU A 129 10.74 1.90 11.43
N HIS A 130 9.83 2.70 10.91
CA HIS A 130 8.48 2.91 11.40
C HIS A 130 7.50 2.02 10.63
N THR A 131 6.23 2.03 11.03
CA THR A 131 5.16 1.37 10.29
C THR A 131 4.19 2.41 9.72
N ALA A 132 3.60 2.10 8.56
CA ALA A 132 2.54 2.89 7.94
C ALA A 132 1.42 1.95 7.50
N SER A 133 0.28 2.02 8.18
CA SER A 133 -0.83 1.07 8.03
C SER A 133 -2.06 1.76 7.46
N LEU A 134 -2.60 1.25 6.37
CA LEU A 134 -3.87 1.71 5.81
C LEU A 134 -5.01 1.30 6.77
N LEU A 135 -5.83 2.26 7.17
CA LEU A 135 -6.99 2.06 8.02
C LEU A 135 -8.26 1.90 7.20
N GLY A 136 -9.32 1.37 7.82
CA GLY A 136 -10.59 1.08 7.14
C GLY A 136 -11.29 2.30 6.53
N ASP A 137 -11.02 3.50 7.04
CA ASP A 137 -11.52 4.76 6.46
C ASP A 137 -10.62 5.34 5.36
N GLY A 138 -9.58 4.60 4.96
CA GLY A 138 -8.64 4.96 3.90
C GLY A 138 -7.51 5.90 4.30
N SER A 139 -7.50 6.40 5.54
CA SER A 139 -6.34 7.11 6.06
C SER A 139 -5.16 6.16 6.34
N VAL A 140 -3.96 6.71 6.50
CA VAL A 140 -2.76 5.92 6.84
C VAL A 140 -2.24 6.33 8.21
N LEU A 141 -2.20 5.38 9.15
CA LEU A 141 -1.54 5.57 10.44
C LEU A 141 -0.03 5.41 10.27
N VAL A 142 0.73 6.43 10.61
CA VAL A 142 2.20 6.41 10.64
C VAL A 142 2.65 6.43 12.10
N PHE A 143 3.34 5.36 12.51
CA PHE A 143 3.71 5.19 13.92
C PHE A 143 5.11 4.60 14.12
N GLY A 144 5.75 5.04 15.20
CA GLY A 144 7.09 4.65 15.60
C GLY A 144 8.17 5.26 14.72
N GLY A 145 9.28 4.55 14.62
CA GLY A 145 10.53 5.08 14.10
C GLY A 145 11.36 5.78 15.17
N MET A 146 12.62 6.04 14.84
CA MET A 146 13.53 6.76 15.74
C MET A 146 12.89 8.10 16.13
N GLU A 147 12.94 8.46 17.42
CA GLU A 147 12.65 9.81 17.96
C GLU A 147 11.21 10.19 18.36
N SER A 148 10.16 9.37 18.15
CA SER A 148 8.80 9.75 18.61
C SER A 148 7.91 8.60 19.07
N SER A 149 7.18 8.82 20.18
CA SER A 149 6.10 7.95 20.68
C SER A 149 4.72 8.36 20.15
N PHE A 150 4.62 9.52 19.47
CA PHE A 150 3.40 10.01 18.86
C PHE A 150 3.17 9.36 17.51
N ALA A 151 1.91 9.01 17.25
CA ALA A 151 1.43 8.64 15.92
C ALA A 151 0.87 9.87 15.20
N GLU A 152 0.91 9.81 13.88
CA GLU A 152 0.26 10.78 12.99
C GLU A 152 -0.52 10.03 11.92
N ARG A 153 -1.61 10.64 11.48
CA ARG A 153 -2.51 10.06 10.48
C ARG A 153 -2.48 10.92 9.24
N PHE A 154 -2.15 10.30 8.13
CA PHE A 154 -2.23 10.90 6.82
C PHE A 154 -3.66 10.79 6.26
N LEU A 155 -4.21 11.92 5.81
CA LEU A 155 -5.52 11.99 5.17
C LEU A 155 -5.33 12.11 3.64
N PRO A 156 -5.61 11.07 2.84
CA PRO A 156 -5.32 11.08 1.40
C PRO A 156 -5.98 12.23 0.63
N ASP A 157 -7.22 12.57 1.00
CA ASP A 157 -8.05 13.57 0.32
C ASP A 157 -7.48 14.98 0.41
N THR A 158 -6.94 15.33 1.58
CA THR A 158 -6.37 16.66 1.84
C THR A 158 -4.84 16.67 1.74
N GLY A 159 -4.22 15.50 1.89
CA GLY A 159 -2.77 15.34 2.06
C GLY A 159 -2.23 15.83 3.41
N ALA A 160 -3.10 16.15 4.36
CA ALA A 160 -2.69 16.62 5.68
C ALA A 160 -2.29 15.47 6.60
N PHE A 161 -1.37 15.77 7.53
CA PHE A 161 -1.06 14.94 8.69
C PHE A 161 -1.72 15.51 9.93
N VAL A 162 -2.49 14.67 10.63
CA VAL A 162 -3.14 15.04 11.90
C VAL A 162 -2.62 14.17 13.05
N PRO A 163 -2.56 14.67 14.29
CA PRO A 163 -2.20 13.86 15.45
C PRO A 163 -3.11 12.63 15.58
N ALA A 164 -2.52 11.49 15.95
CA ALA A 164 -3.23 10.21 15.96
C ALA A 164 -3.01 9.42 17.27
N GLY A 165 -2.71 10.12 18.36
CA GLY A 165 -2.48 9.53 19.69
C GLY A 165 -1.00 9.37 20.05
N ASP A 166 -0.75 9.16 21.33
CA ASP A 166 0.57 8.88 21.90
C ASP A 166 0.56 7.50 22.55
N SER A 167 1.56 6.69 22.21
CA SER A 167 1.74 5.37 22.82
C SER A 167 2.46 5.43 24.17
N GLY A 168 3.11 6.55 24.49
CA GLY A 168 4.00 6.71 25.64
C GLY A 168 5.33 5.96 25.52
N LEU A 169 5.57 5.24 24.40
CA LEU A 169 6.77 4.44 24.19
C LEU A 169 7.31 4.63 22.77
N THR A 170 8.47 5.26 22.65
CA THR A 170 9.18 5.32 21.36
C THR A 170 9.59 3.92 20.94
N ARG A 171 9.35 3.56 19.68
CA ARG A 171 9.74 2.25 19.14
C ARG A 171 10.06 2.29 17.65
N TRP A 172 11.03 1.50 17.21
CA TRP A 172 11.31 1.26 15.79
C TRP A 172 11.57 -0.24 15.54
N ALA A 173 11.60 -0.67 14.28
CA ALA A 173 11.73 -2.08 13.89
C ALA A 173 10.69 -3.00 14.55
N HIS A 174 9.50 -2.46 14.80
CA HIS A 174 8.31 -3.15 15.28
C HIS A 174 7.43 -3.54 14.10
N THR A 175 6.43 -4.40 14.33
CA THR A 175 5.41 -4.72 13.33
C THR A 175 4.07 -4.07 13.70
N ALA A 176 3.30 -3.71 12.68
CA ALA A 176 1.91 -3.30 12.80
C ALA A 176 1.07 -4.21 11.90
N SER A 177 0.15 -4.97 12.51
CA SER A 177 -0.67 -5.96 11.79
C SER A 177 -2.15 -5.61 11.96
N ALA A 178 -2.86 -5.49 10.85
CA ALA A 178 -4.30 -5.30 10.88
C ALA A 178 -5.01 -6.54 11.42
N LEU A 179 -5.97 -6.32 12.32
CA LEU A 179 -6.83 -7.33 12.91
C LEU A 179 -8.22 -7.32 12.25
N PRO A 180 -9.01 -8.41 12.37
CA PRO A 180 -10.34 -8.50 11.74
C PRO A 180 -11.33 -7.42 12.18
N ASP A 181 -11.16 -6.86 13.39
CA ASP A 181 -12.00 -5.79 13.93
C ASP A 181 -11.61 -4.39 13.43
N GLY A 182 -10.60 -4.28 12.57
CA GLY A 182 -10.09 -3.02 12.04
C GLY A 182 -9.05 -2.33 12.94
N SER A 183 -8.77 -2.87 14.12
CA SER A 183 -7.67 -2.39 14.96
C SER A 183 -6.31 -2.87 14.44
N LEU A 184 -5.22 -2.28 14.94
CA LEU A 184 -3.87 -2.72 14.64
C LEU A 184 -3.19 -3.31 15.87
N LEU A 185 -2.59 -4.48 15.73
CA LEU A 185 -1.62 -5.00 16.69
C LEU A 185 -0.26 -4.37 16.43
N ILE A 186 0.25 -3.64 17.41
CA ILE A 186 1.60 -3.08 17.44
C ILE A 186 2.45 -3.94 18.37
N ALA A 187 3.51 -4.57 17.86
CA ALA A 187 4.26 -5.56 18.64
C ALA A 187 5.77 -5.42 18.51
N GLY A 188 6.45 -5.54 19.66
CA GLY A 188 7.90 -5.51 19.78
C GLY A 188 8.52 -4.19 19.31
N GLY A 189 9.73 -4.31 18.77
CA GLY A 189 10.59 -3.20 18.35
C GLY A 189 11.73 -2.92 19.32
N LEU A 190 12.47 -1.85 19.05
CA LEU A 190 13.53 -1.32 19.92
C LEU A 190 13.10 0.00 20.54
N HIS A 191 13.40 0.15 21.82
CA HIS A 191 13.33 1.41 22.55
C HIS A 191 14.72 1.72 23.12
N GLY A 192 15.38 2.75 22.60
CA GLY A 192 16.78 2.99 22.93
C GLY A 192 17.63 1.76 22.60
N ASN A 193 18.29 1.19 23.61
CA ASN A 193 19.09 -0.02 23.45
C ASN A 193 18.40 -1.28 24.02
N ARG A 194 17.07 -1.31 24.05
CA ARG A 194 16.28 -2.41 24.62
C ARG A 194 15.28 -2.95 23.60
N ALA A 195 15.32 -4.27 23.34
CA ALA A 195 14.25 -4.94 22.61
C ALA A 195 12.98 -4.99 23.47
N LEU A 196 11.84 -4.77 22.83
CA LEU A 196 10.55 -4.69 23.50
C LEU A 196 9.84 -6.05 23.43
N ALA A 197 9.27 -6.45 24.57
CA ALA A 197 8.19 -7.43 24.61
C ALA A 197 6.82 -6.73 24.52
N GLU A 198 6.80 -5.42 24.75
CA GLU A 198 5.62 -4.58 24.86
C GLU A 198 4.84 -4.52 23.54
N SER A 199 3.53 -4.72 23.67
CA SER A 199 2.58 -4.65 22.57
C SER A 199 1.37 -3.81 22.95
N SER A 200 0.70 -3.26 21.95
CA SER A 200 -0.50 -2.47 22.12
C SER A 200 -1.45 -2.69 20.95
N LEU A 201 -2.73 -2.48 21.21
CA LEU A 201 -3.73 -2.33 20.16
C LEU A 201 -3.86 -0.84 19.85
N TYR A 202 -3.99 -0.51 18.56
CA TYR A 202 -4.39 0.81 18.12
C TYR A 202 -5.79 0.75 17.52
N ALA A 203 -6.72 1.49 18.13
CA ALA A 203 -8.09 1.63 17.67
C ALA A 203 -8.64 3.01 18.06
N ASP A 204 -9.52 3.56 17.24
CA ASP A 204 -10.26 4.80 17.53
C ASP A 204 -9.36 5.97 17.97
N GLY A 205 -8.21 6.13 17.32
CA GLY A 205 -7.29 7.23 17.61
C GLY A 205 -6.43 7.06 18.87
N SER A 206 -6.43 5.87 19.49
CA SER A 206 -5.79 5.64 20.78
C SER A 206 -5.00 4.33 20.84
N PHE A 207 -3.96 4.31 21.69
CA PHE A 207 -3.19 3.11 22.00
C PHE A 207 -3.67 2.49 23.32
N ALA A 208 -3.96 1.20 23.29
CA ALA A 208 -4.27 0.39 24.47
C ALA A 208 -3.18 -0.67 24.67
N PRO A 209 -2.28 -0.53 25.66
CA PRO A 209 -1.28 -1.55 25.98
C PRO A 209 -1.95 -2.89 26.30
N LEU A 210 -1.34 -3.98 25.85
CA LEU A 210 -1.75 -5.32 26.25
C LEU A 210 -1.18 -5.65 27.63
N PRO A 211 -1.95 -6.34 28.50
CA PRO A 211 -1.50 -6.67 29.85
C PRO A 211 -0.34 -7.67 29.86
N ALA A 212 -0.26 -8.54 28.85
CA ALA A 212 0.87 -9.42 28.60
C ALA A 212 1.37 -9.20 27.17
N GLY A 213 2.66 -8.90 27.06
CA GLY A 213 3.34 -8.75 25.79
C GLY A 213 3.80 -10.09 25.21
N LEU A 214 4.77 -10.00 24.31
CA LEU A 214 5.51 -11.14 23.78
C LEU A 214 6.26 -11.86 24.91
N GLY A 215 6.33 -13.19 24.84
CA GLY A 215 7.15 -14.02 25.72
C GLY A 215 8.65 -13.77 25.51
N ALA A 216 9.07 -13.48 24.27
CA ALA A 216 10.43 -13.03 23.97
C ALA A 216 10.42 -11.62 23.36
N ALA A 217 11.11 -10.69 24.02
CA ALA A 217 11.35 -9.37 23.49
C ALA A 217 12.09 -9.46 22.15
N ARG A 218 11.63 -8.72 21.13
CA ARG A 218 12.17 -8.84 19.77
C ARG A 218 12.02 -7.57 18.95
N HIS A 219 12.95 -7.36 18.03
CA HIS A 219 12.88 -6.33 16.98
C HIS A 219 13.38 -6.87 15.64
N GLY A 220 12.96 -6.25 14.54
CA GLY A 220 13.31 -6.72 13.18
C GLY A 220 12.77 -8.12 12.86
N HIS A 221 11.75 -8.55 13.62
CA HIS A 221 10.97 -9.75 13.34
C HIS A 221 9.96 -9.46 12.22
N SER A 222 9.45 -10.51 11.59
CA SER A 222 8.32 -10.37 10.64
C SER A 222 7.02 -10.79 11.31
N ALA A 223 5.92 -10.18 10.86
CA ALA A 223 4.58 -10.56 11.25
C ALA A 223 3.73 -10.95 10.03
N ALA A 224 2.89 -11.95 10.17
CA ALA A 224 1.96 -12.41 9.14
C ALA A 224 0.58 -12.65 9.75
N THR A 225 -0.45 -11.96 9.22
CA THR A 225 -1.84 -12.20 9.61
C THR A 225 -2.36 -13.46 8.94
N LEU A 226 -2.90 -14.38 9.73
CA LEU A 226 -3.44 -15.66 9.29
C LEU A 226 -4.90 -15.52 8.81
N ALA A 227 -5.37 -16.52 8.08
CA ALA A 227 -6.75 -16.55 7.55
C ALA A 227 -7.83 -16.52 8.66
N ASP A 228 -7.50 -17.00 9.86
CA ASP A 228 -8.38 -16.97 11.04
C ASP A 228 -8.26 -15.68 11.87
N GLY A 229 -7.48 -14.70 11.40
CA GLY A 229 -7.29 -13.41 12.06
C GLY A 229 -6.22 -13.37 13.15
N ARG A 230 -5.62 -14.52 13.51
CA ARG A 230 -4.44 -14.54 14.40
C ARG A 230 -3.22 -13.94 13.70
N VAL A 231 -2.23 -13.49 14.46
CA VAL A 231 -0.99 -12.91 13.90
C VAL A 231 0.21 -13.71 14.35
N LEU A 232 0.95 -14.28 13.40
CA LEU A 232 2.23 -14.94 13.65
C LEU A 232 3.35 -13.90 13.70
N LEU A 233 4.18 -13.93 14.73
CA LEU A 233 5.41 -13.16 14.86
C LEU A 233 6.59 -14.13 14.89
N ALA A 234 7.55 -13.97 13.98
CA ALA A 234 8.64 -14.93 13.81
C ALA A 234 10.01 -14.26 13.80
N GLY A 235 10.96 -14.86 14.53
CA GLY A 235 12.37 -14.46 14.56
C GLY A 235 12.61 -13.04 15.09
N GLY A 236 13.56 -12.33 14.49
CA GLY A 236 14.06 -11.04 14.97
C GLY A 236 15.22 -11.18 15.96
N LEU A 237 15.58 -10.08 16.62
CA LEU A 237 16.71 -10.01 17.55
C LEU A 237 16.25 -9.71 18.98
N PRO A 238 16.79 -10.41 20.00
CA PRO A 238 16.41 -10.24 21.39
C PRO A 238 17.07 -9.03 22.07
N ALA A 239 18.10 -8.48 21.45
CA ALA A 239 18.83 -7.31 21.94
C ALA A 239 19.46 -6.59 20.74
N PRO A 240 19.68 -5.27 20.82
CA PRO A 240 20.45 -4.57 19.81
C PRO A 240 21.90 -5.01 19.84
N GLY A 241 22.59 -4.77 18.73
CA GLY A 241 23.96 -5.20 18.55
C GLY A 241 24.08 -6.12 17.35
N SER A 242 25.31 -6.25 16.89
CA SER A 242 25.63 -6.91 15.64
C SER A 242 26.30 -8.27 15.84
N ASP A 243 26.41 -8.72 17.10
CA ASP A 243 26.90 -10.02 17.54
C ASP A 243 25.88 -10.67 18.50
N VAL A 244 24.62 -10.63 18.11
CA VAL A 244 23.50 -11.17 18.89
C VAL A 244 22.83 -12.24 18.06
N ALA A 245 22.62 -13.42 18.64
CA ALA A 245 21.91 -14.50 17.96
C ALA A 245 20.48 -14.09 17.65
N ALA A 246 20.07 -14.30 16.39
CA ALA A 246 18.68 -14.14 16.02
C ALA A 246 17.81 -15.17 16.73
N LEU A 247 16.53 -14.84 16.88
CA LEU A 247 15.54 -15.75 17.45
C LEU A 247 15.10 -16.76 16.39
N ALA A 248 14.94 -18.01 16.82
CA ALA A 248 14.17 -19.04 16.12
C ALA A 248 12.71 -19.07 16.59
N SER A 249 12.45 -18.58 17.80
CA SER A 249 11.13 -18.61 18.42
C SER A 249 10.10 -17.83 17.60
N SER A 250 8.89 -18.38 17.57
CA SER A 250 7.71 -17.73 17.02
C SER A 250 6.59 -17.70 18.05
N GLU A 251 5.75 -16.68 17.94
CA GLU A 251 4.62 -16.45 18.82
C GLU A 251 3.38 -16.12 18.01
N LEU A 252 2.22 -16.52 18.50
CA LEU A 252 0.94 -16.31 17.85
C LEU A 252 0.08 -15.43 18.74
N TYR A 253 -0.34 -14.28 18.20
CA TYR A 253 -1.32 -13.42 18.85
C TYR A 253 -2.74 -13.90 18.49
N ASP A 254 -3.53 -14.21 19.52
CA ASP A 254 -4.95 -14.48 19.37
C ASP A 254 -5.75 -13.20 19.73
N PRO A 255 -6.45 -12.57 18.77
CA PRO A 255 -7.21 -11.35 19.04
C PRO A 255 -8.46 -11.58 19.91
N ALA A 256 -9.06 -12.78 19.88
CA ALA A 256 -10.22 -13.09 20.71
C ALA A 256 -9.85 -13.21 22.18
N GLN A 257 -8.66 -13.74 22.45
CA GLN A 257 -8.13 -13.90 23.82
C GLN A 257 -7.21 -12.74 24.24
N ARG A 258 -6.81 -11.87 23.30
CA ARG A 258 -5.86 -10.76 23.48
C ARG A 258 -4.56 -11.18 24.16
N HIS A 259 -4.02 -12.33 23.75
CA HIS A 259 -2.82 -12.92 24.35
C HIS A 259 -1.87 -13.46 23.28
N PHE A 260 -0.60 -13.59 23.66
CA PHE A 260 0.42 -14.29 22.86
C PHE A 260 0.60 -15.71 23.39
N GLY A 261 0.64 -16.68 22.49
CA GLY A 261 1.03 -18.06 22.78
C GLY A 261 2.26 -18.47 21.98
N SER A 262 3.17 -19.23 22.59
CA SER A 262 4.28 -19.83 21.86
C SER A 262 3.76 -20.85 20.84
N THR A 263 4.41 -20.91 19.68
CA THR A 263 4.17 -21.94 18.65
C THR A 263 5.51 -22.56 18.24
N GLY A 264 5.53 -23.41 17.20
CA GLY A 264 6.75 -24.01 16.69
C GLY A 264 7.83 -22.98 16.37
N GLU A 265 9.09 -23.44 16.35
CA GLU A 265 10.25 -22.60 16.08
C GLU A 265 10.74 -22.78 14.65
N LEU A 266 11.35 -21.72 14.11
CA LEU A 266 12.09 -21.76 12.86
C LEU A 266 13.27 -22.74 13.00
N ASN A 267 13.52 -23.51 11.96
CA ASN A 267 14.69 -24.38 11.85
C ASN A 267 15.99 -23.58 11.84
N LEU A 268 15.97 -22.38 11.27
CA LEU A 268 17.10 -21.44 11.33
C LEU A 268 16.68 -20.10 11.94
N PRO A 269 17.39 -19.62 12.98
CA PRO A 269 17.16 -18.29 13.55
C PRO A 269 17.43 -17.21 12.51
N ARG A 270 16.58 -16.18 12.47
CA ARG A 270 16.68 -15.16 11.42
C ARG A 270 16.15 -13.79 11.81
N THR A 271 16.84 -12.76 11.33
CA THR A 271 16.38 -11.37 11.23
C THR A 271 16.52 -10.87 9.79
N GLY A 272 15.77 -9.83 9.42
CA GLY A 272 15.79 -9.28 8.04
C GLY A 272 15.26 -10.26 6.98
N HIS A 273 14.47 -11.23 7.42
CA HIS A 273 13.68 -12.13 6.57
C HIS A 273 12.33 -11.50 6.25
N THR A 274 11.54 -12.15 5.40
CA THR A 274 10.13 -11.82 5.18
C THR A 274 9.25 -12.98 5.66
N ALA A 275 8.02 -12.69 6.08
CA ALA A 275 7.00 -13.68 6.36
C ALA A 275 5.73 -13.30 5.60
N THR A 276 5.17 -14.21 4.81
CA THR A 276 3.99 -13.93 3.99
C THR A 276 2.99 -15.07 4.08
N THR A 277 1.76 -14.75 4.47
CA THR A 277 0.63 -15.69 4.41
C THR A 277 0.30 -15.97 2.95
N LEU A 278 0.36 -17.24 2.56
CA LEU A 278 0.03 -17.74 1.24
C LEU A 278 -1.47 -17.98 1.11
N GLN A 279 -1.95 -18.19 -0.12
CA GLN A 279 -3.38 -18.40 -0.40
C GLN A 279 -3.97 -19.66 0.26
N ASP A 280 -3.13 -20.65 0.59
CA ASP A 280 -3.57 -21.84 1.33
C ASP A 280 -3.53 -21.68 2.85
N GLY A 281 -3.28 -20.46 3.34
CA GLY A 281 -3.30 -20.12 4.77
C GLY A 281 -1.98 -20.39 5.51
N SER A 282 -1.04 -21.11 4.91
CA SER A 282 0.31 -21.28 5.47
C SER A 282 1.12 -19.98 5.40
N VAL A 283 2.16 -19.86 6.22
CA VAL A 283 3.09 -18.70 6.15
C VAL A 283 4.44 -19.14 5.62
N LEU A 284 4.91 -18.51 4.55
CA LEU A 284 6.27 -18.72 4.06
C LEU A 284 7.22 -17.68 4.63
N VAL A 285 8.26 -18.15 5.30
CA VAL A 285 9.33 -17.34 5.87
C VAL A 285 10.58 -17.48 5.01
N VAL A 286 11.06 -16.39 4.40
CA VAL A 286 12.11 -16.45 3.36
C VAL A 286 13.35 -15.66 3.75
N GLY A 287 14.52 -16.29 3.56
CA GLY A 287 15.85 -15.65 3.71
C GLY A 287 16.12 -15.06 5.09
N GLY A 288 16.85 -13.95 5.14
CA GLY A 288 17.32 -13.37 6.39
C GLY A 288 18.68 -13.92 6.80
N ARG A 289 19.09 -13.59 8.02
CA ARG A 289 20.40 -13.95 8.55
C ARG A 289 20.36 -14.21 10.05
N ASP A 290 21.31 -14.99 10.53
CA ASP A 290 21.75 -14.91 11.92
C ASP A 290 22.84 -13.82 12.06
N SER A 291 22.82 -13.08 13.16
CA SER A 291 23.71 -11.93 13.41
C SER A 291 24.81 -12.23 14.44
N THR A 292 25.20 -13.49 14.61
CA THR A 292 26.31 -13.93 15.47
C THR A 292 27.70 -13.77 14.85
N CYS A 293 27.82 -13.20 13.64
CA CYS A 293 29.14 -13.03 13.01
C CYS A 293 29.21 -11.77 12.15
N LEU A 294 30.19 -10.92 12.47
CA LEU A 294 30.37 -9.58 11.90
C LEU A 294 31.31 -9.51 10.70
N PHE A 295 32.24 -10.45 10.56
CA PHE A 295 33.24 -10.45 9.50
C PHE A 295 33.42 -11.86 8.92
N ASN A 296 33.25 -11.98 7.59
CA ASN A 296 33.60 -13.16 6.80
C ASN A 296 32.83 -14.47 7.08
N CYS A 297 31.60 -14.39 7.58
CA CYS A 297 30.68 -15.53 7.67
C CYS A 297 29.52 -15.43 6.65
N PRO A 298 29.77 -15.64 5.33
CA PRO A 298 28.68 -15.74 4.35
C PRO A 298 27.70 -16.88 4.66
N GLN A 299 28.12 -17.81 5.53
CA GLN A 299 27.33 -18.93 6.03
C GLN A 299 26.23 -18.53 7.03
N SER A 300 26.15 -17.27 7.47
CA SER A 300 25.08 -16.81 8.39
C SER A 300 23.91 -16.12 7.68
N VAL A 301 23.91 -16.09 6.35
CA VAL A 301 22.79 -15.58 5.53
C VAL A 301 22.09 -16.75 4.85
N TRP A 302 20.77 -16.76 4.88
CA TRP A 302 19.98 -17.88 4.44
C TRP A 302 19.45 -17.68 3.02
N ARG A 303 19.54 -18.74 2.21
CA ARG A 303 18.79 -18.88 0.95
C ARG A 303 17.49 -19.69 1.14
N THR A 304 17.33 -20.29 2.30
CA THR A 304 16.25 -21.23 2.62
C THR A 304 14.95 -20.50 2.92
N ALA A 305 13.84 -21.10 2.49
CA ALA A 305 12.52 -20.77 2.98
C ALA A 305 12.02 -21.84 3.95
N GLU A 306 11.15 -21.45 4.87
CA GLU A 306 10.46 -22.33 5.81
C GLU A 306 8.97 -22.03 5.76
N ARG A 307 8.14 -23.08 5.74
CA ARG A 307 6.70 -22.97 5.66
C ARG A 307 6.09 -23.35 7.00
N TYR A 308 5.41 -22.41 7.63
CA TYR A 308 4.63 -22.62 8.84
C TYR A 308 3.22 -23.07 8.49
N ASP A 309 2.78 -24.17 9.11
CA ASP A 309 1.39 -24.60 9.10
C ASP A 309 0.69 -24.15 10.39
N PRO A 310 -0.27 -23.21 10.32
CA PRO A 310 -1.03 -22.75 11.49
C PRO A 310 -1.88 -23.81 12.17
N ALA A 311 -2.25 -24.89 11.49
CA ALA A 311 -3.10 -25.94 12.05
C ALA A 311 -2.31 -26.84 13.00
N SER A 312 -1.08 -27.20 12.63
CA SER A 312 -0.19 -28.01 13.47
C SER A 312 0.74 -27.17 14.36
N GLY A 313 0.96 -25.90 14.01
CA GLY A 313 1.93 -25.04 14.69
C GLY A 313 3.38 -25.42 14.38
N THR A 314 3.67 -26.04 13.23
CA THR A 314 5.02 -26.54 12.89
C THR A 314 5.59 -25.90 11.63
N TYR A 315 6.92 -25.82 11.56
CA TYR A 315 7.66 -25.41 10.36
C TYR A 315 8.18 -26.62 9.58
N VAL A 316 8.07 -26.56 8.25
CA VAL A 316 8.73 -27.49 7.32
C VAL A 316 9.60 -26.72 6.33
N TRP A 317 10.61 -27.37 5.76
CA TRP A 317 11.44 -26.74 4.74
C TRP A 317 10.67 -26.44 3.46
N GLY A 318 10.78 -25.19 3.00
CA GLY A 318 10.36 -24.80 1.67
C GLY A 318 11.47 -25.00 0.63
N GLY A 319 11.19 -24.57 -0.60
CA GLY A 319 12.23 -24.40 -1.62
C GLY A 319 13.34 -23.44 -1.17
N ALA A 320 14.46 -23.46 -1.87
CA ALA A 320 15.56 -22.54 -1.63
C ALA A 320 15.70 -21.56 -2.80
N MET A 321 15.96 -20.30 -2.49
CA MET A 321 16.41 -19.29 -3.45
C MET A 321 17.77 -19.67 -4.04
N SER A 322 18.08 -19.15 -5.21
CA SER A 322 19.40 -19.31 -5.85
C SER A 322 20.49 -18.48 -5.15
N GLN A 323 20.12 -17.40 -4.45
CA GLN A 323 21.03 -16.55 -3.68
C GLN A 323 20.60 -16.43 -2.21
N ARG A 324 21.59 -16.41 -1.31
CA ARG A 324 21.40 -16.02 0.09
C ARG A 324 21.08 -14.53 0.14
N ARG A 325 20.07 -14.11 0.91
CA ARG A 325 19.72 -12.69 1.02
C ARG A 325 19.01 -12.33 2.31
N PHE A 326 19.23 -11.10 2.77
CA PHE A 326 18.48 -10.46 3.86
C PHE A 326 18.13 -9.01 3.49
N GLY A 327 17.12 -8.41 4.15
CA GLY A 327 16.64 -7.06 3.81
C GLY A 327 16.06 -6.96 2.39
N HIS A 328 15.58 -8.09 1.86
CA HIS A 328 14.84 -8.18 0.61
C HIS A 328 13.34 -7.92 0.87
N THR A 329 12.56 -7.81 -0.20
CA THR A 329 11.10 -7.73 -0.13
C THR A 329 10.46 -9.01 -0.64
N ALA A 330 9.25 -9.30 -0.18
CA ALA A 330 8.40 -10.36 -0.69
C ALA A 330 7.00 -9.82 -0.95
N THR A 331 6.40 -10.18 -2.08
CA THR A 331 5.09 -9.69 -2.51
C THR A 331 4.26 -10.85 -3.04
N LEU A 332 3.14 -11.15 -2.38
CA LEU A 332 2.19 -12.15 -2.85
C LEU A 332 1.51 -11.63 -4.12
N LEU A 333 1.62 -12.38 -5.21
CA LEU A 333 1.02 -12.05 -6.49
C LEU A 333 -0.44 -12.53 -6.55
N PRO A 334 -1.27 -11.97 -7.46
CA PRO A 334 -2.68 -12.36 -7.59
C PRO A 334 -2.89 -13.86 -7.88
N ASP A 335 -1.93 -14.51 -8.53
CA ASP A 335 -1.96 -15.94 -8.85
C ASP A 335 -1.48 -16.85 -7.70
N GLY A 336 -1.19 -16.28 -6.53
CA GLY A 336 -0.80 -17.01 -5.32
C GLY A 336 0.69 -17.33 -5.22
N ARG A 337 1.49 -16.99 -6.24
CA ARG A 337 2.94 -17.10 -6.18
C ARG A 337 3.54 -15.94 -5.40
N LEU A 338 4.75 -16.13 -4.85
CA LEU A 338 5.43 -15.10 -4.07
C LEU A 338 6.64 -14.56 -4.85
N LEU A 339 6.62 -13.27 -5.17
CA LEU A 339 7.77 -12.57 -5.74
C LEU A 339 8.73 -12.15 -4.63
N VAL A 340 10.02 -12.47 -4.77
CA VAL A 340 11.09 -12.11 -3.82
C VAL A 340 12.16 -11.30 -4.55
N ALA A 341 12.48 -10.10 -4.08
CA ALA A 341 13.33 -9.17 -4.81
C ALA A 341 14.41 -8.49 -3.94
N GLY A 342 15.61 -8.35 -4.53
CA GLY A 342 16.71 -7.58 -3.98
C GLY A 342 17.28 -8.10 -2.67
N GLY A 343 17.69 -7.19 -1.79
CA GLY A 343 18.36 -7.49 -0.52
C GLY A 343 19.87 -7.59 -0.63
N THR A 344 20.52 -7.70 0.54
CA THR A 344 21.96 -7.87 0.65
C THR A 344 22.31 -9.34 0.55
N SER A 345 23.25 -9.69 -0.32
CA SER A 345 23.68 -11.05 -0.60
C SER A 345 25.20 -11.17 -0.53
N PRO A 346 25.74 -12.08 0.30
CA PRO A 346 27.18 -12.34 0.34
C PRO A 346 27.68 -13.18 -0.85
N ASP A 347 26.79 -13.61 -1.74
CA ASP A 347 27.13 -14.38 -2.94
C ASP A 347 27.62 -13.49 -4.09
N LEU A 348 27.49 -12.17 -3.94
CA LEU A 348 27.83 -11.18 -4.96
C LEU A 348 29.24 -10.64 -4.73
N GLN A 349 30.02 -10.53 -5.80
CA GLN A 349 31.33 -9.88 -5.75
C GLN A 349 31.17 -8.37 -6.00
N GLY A 350 31.63 -7.54 -5.06
CA GLY A 350 31.83 -6.10 -5.26
C GLY A 350 30.66 -5.17 -4.94
N THR A 351 29.40 -5.63 -4.92
CA THR A 351 28.23 -4.76 -4.68
C THR A 351 27.38 -5.13 -3.47
N ASP A 352 27.54 -6.31 -2.87
CA ASP A 352 26.76 -6.91 -1.77
C ASP A 352 25.22 -6.79 -1.85
N VAL A 353 24.64 -6.10 -2.83
CA VAL A 353 23.22 -5.86 -3.01
C VAL A 353 22.78 -6.45 -4.34
N SER A 354 21.72 -7.25 -4.25
CA SER A 354 21.17 -7.97 -5.38
C SER A 354 20.13 -7.15 -6.14
N SER A 355 20.10 -7.33 -7.45
CA SER A 355 18.97 -6.96 -8.32
C SER A 355 18.10 -8.18 -8.66
N LEU A 356 18.44 -9.38 -8.18
CA LEU A 356 17.75 -10.62 -8.51
C LEU A 356 16.31 -10.62 -7.99
N VAL A 357 15.38 -10.93 -8.90
CA VAL A 357 13.98 -11.23 -8.61
C VAL A 357 13.75 -12.72 -8.86
N GLU A 358 13.17 -13.40 -7.87
CA GLU A 358 12.78 -14.80 -7.95
C GLU A 358 11.29 -14.94 -7.64
N ILE A 359 10.63 -15.92 -8.24
CA ILE A 359 9.25 -16.28 -7.92
C ILE A 359 9.24 -17.64 -7.24
N TYR A 360 8.64 -17.72 -6.06
CA TYR A 360 8.30 -18.96 -5.40
C TYR A 360 6.91 -19.42 -5.83
N ASP A 361 6.83 -20.65 -6.32
CA ASP A 361 5.59 -21.33 -6.63
C ASP A 361 5.24 -22.32 -5.49
N PRO A 362 4.15 -22.07 -4.73
CA PRO A 362 3.74 -22.95 -3.64
C PRO A 362 3.26 -24.33 -4.09
N ALA A 363 2.82 -24.48 -5.34
CA ALA A 363 2.35 -25.76 -5.87
C ALA A 363 3.51 -26.73 -6.14
N THR A 364 4.66 -26.19 -6.57
CA THR A 364 5.86 -26.99 -6.83
C THR A 364 6.89 -26.92 -5.71
N ASN A 365 6.71 -26.00 -4.76
CA ASN A 365 7.66 -25.68 -3.69
C ASN A 365 9.05 -25.29 -4.21
N ARG A 366 9.09 -24.46 -5.28
CA ARG A 366 10.35 -24.08 -5.95
C ARG A 366 10.43 -22.58 -6.19
N PHE A 367 11.65 -22.06 -6.10
CA PHE A 367 12.00 -20.74 -6.62
C PHE A 367 12.49 -20.84 -8.06
N THR A 368 12.09 -19.88 -8.89
CA THR A 368 12.57 -19.72 -10.27
C THR A 368 13.02 -18.29 -10.51
N ASP A 369 14.05 -18.13 -11.34
CA ASP A 369 14.49 -16.81 -11.82
C ASP A 369 13.34 -16.11 -12.56
N ALA A 370 13.04 -14.86 -12.19
CA ALA A 370 11.99 -14.06 -12.79
C ALA A 370 12.52 -12.80 -13.51
N GLY A 371 13.84 -12.59 -13.55
CA GLY A 371 14.45 -11.38 -14.10
C GLY A 371 15.18 -10.55 -13.05
N ARG A 372 15.48 -9.30 -13.39
CA ARG A 372 16.32 -8.42 -12.56
C ARG A 372 15.72 -7.02 -12.49
N MET A 373 15.87 -6.39 -11.32
CA MET A 373 15.74 -4.95 -11.22
C MET A 373 16.84 -4.25 -12.02
N ILE A 374 16.56 -3.04 -12.53
CA ILE A 374 17.55 -2.18 -13.19
C ILE A 374 18.58 -1.67 -12.18
N ARG A 375 18.12 -1.31 -10.98
CA ARG A 375 19.00 -0.92 -9.86
C ARG A 375 18.93 -1.97 -8.75
N PRO A 376 20.07 -2.51 -8.28
CA PRO A 376 20.09 -3.39 -7.10
C PRO A 376 19.67 -2.61 -5.86
N ARG A 377 18.86 -3.19 -4.98
CA ARG A 377 18.33 -2.51 -3.79
C ARG A 377 18.23 -3.45 -2.60
N SER A 378 18.59 -2.98 -1.42
CA SER A 378 18.23 -3.62 -0.13
C SER A 378 17.45 -2.64 0.75
N ARG A 379 16.64 -3.13 1.69
CA ARG A 379 15.80 -2.31 2.60
C ARG A 379 14.92 -1.28 1.85
N HIS A 380 14.51 -1.67 0.65
CA HIS A 380 13.55 -0.98 -0.18
C HIS A 380 12.14 -1.47 0.17
N THR A 381 11.12 -0.84 -0.40
CA THR A 381 9.74 -1.30 -0.31
C THR A 381 9.29 -1.88 -1.65
N ALA A 382 8.35 -2.84 -1.61
CA ALA A 382 7.72 -3.42 -2.79
C ALA A 382 6.21 -3.34 -2.62
N THR A 383 5.51 -2.81 -3.62
CA THR A 383 4.05 -2.65 -3.59
C THR A 383 3.43 -3.24 -4.85
N LEU A 384 2.52 -4.21 -4.69
CA LEU A 384 1.72 -4.73 -5.80
C LEU A 384 0.73 -3.66 -6.26
N LEU A 385 0.78 -3.30 -7.54
CA LEU A 385 -0.12 -2.36 -8.18
C LEU A 385 -1.36 -3.08 -8.74
N GLY A 386 -2.39 -2.30 -9.07
CA GLY A 386 -3.67 -2.86 -9.53
C GLY A 386 -3.62 -3.52 -10.91
N ASP A 387 -2.58 -3.25 -11.70
CA ASP A 387 -2.32 -3.88 -12.99
C ASP A 387 -1.49 -5.18 -12.89
N GLY A 388 -1.11 -5.57 -11.67
CA GLY A 388 -0.30 -6.76 -11.39
C GLY A 388 1.21 -6.52 -11.45
N THR A 389 1.67 -5.30 -11.74
CA THR A 389 3.10 -4.95 -11.62
C THR A 389 3.49 -4.70 -10.17
N VAL A 390 4.78 -4.85 -9.87
CA VAL A 390 5.33 -4.58 -8.53
C VAL A 390 6.21 -3.33 -8.60
N LEU A 391 5.88 -2.33 -7.80
CA LEU A 391 6.66 -1.11 -7.64
C LEU A 391 7.72 -1.30 -6.55
N PHE A 392 8.99 -1.24 -6.93
CA PHE A 392 10.11 -1.12 -6.01
C PHE A 392 10.46 0.34 -5.78
N ALA A 393 10.60 0.78 -4.54
CA ALA A 393 10.93 2.16 -4.21
C ALA A 393 12.07 2.26 -3.19
N GLY A 394 12.97 3.22 -3.41
CA GLY A 394 14.10 3.54 -2.53
C GLY A 394 15.05 2.36 -2.28
N GLY A 395 15.58 2.28 -1.06
CA GLY A 395 16.53 1.26 -0.62
C GLY A 395 17.99 1.71 -0.70
N GLU A 396 18.87 0.86 -0.18
CA GLU A 396 20.31 1.05 -0.18
C GLU A 396 20.92 0.50 -1.48
N THR A 397 21.75 1.31 -2.12
CA THR A 397 22.56 0.98 -3.30
C THR A 397 24.04 1.08 -2.92
N PHE A 398 24.76 -0.03 -2.77
CA PHE A 398 26.20 0.01 -2.49
C PHE A 398 26.97 0.12 -3.83
N GLY A 399 28.02 0.96 -3.85
CA GLY A 399 28.94 1.10 -4.99
C GLY A 399 29.02 2.48 -5.68
N GLU A 400 28.08 3.41 -5.42
CA GLU A 400 28.04 4.72 -6.11
C GLU A 400 28.11 5.96 -5.19
N GLY A 401 28.67 5.83 -3.98
CA GLY A 401 28.90 6.99 -3.09
C GLY A 401 27.66 7.53 -2.35
N THR A 402 26.45 7.08 -2.70
CA THR A 402 25.22 7.36 -1.94
C THR A 402 24.59 6.05 -1.44
N LEU A 403 24.39 5.94 -0.12
CA LEU A 403 23.83 4.74 0.53
C LEU A 403 22.31 4.61 0.37
N ALA A 404 21.64 5.58 -0.25
CA ALA A 404 20.19 5.65 -0.35
C ALA A 404 19.77 5.98 -1.78
N SER A 405 18.68 5.38 -2.25
CA SER A 405 18.14 5.60 -3.59
C SER A 405 16.87 6.45 -3.56
N ASN A 406 16.71 7.32 -4.54
CA ASN A 406 15.48 8.08 -4.83
C ASN A 406 14.72 7.55 -6.05
N THR A 407 15.18 6.44 -6.61
CA THR A 407 14.58 5.88 -7.82
C THR A 407 13.43 4.95 -7.46
N VAL A 408 12.45 4.84 -8.36
CA VAL A 408 11.38 3.83 -8.29
C VAL A 408 11.38 3.01 -9.58
N GLU A 409 10.92 1.78 -9.49
CA GLU A 409 10.98 0.84 -10.60
C GLU A 409 9.74 -0.03 -10.62
N ALA A 410 9.05 -0.10 -11.76
CA ALA A 410 7.93 -1.02 -11.96
C ALA A 410 8.44 -2.28 -12.65
N PHE A 411 8.16 -3.43 -12.05
CA PHE A 411 8.51 -4.75 -12.56
C PHE A 411 7.25 -5.54 -12.92
N ASP A 412 7.19 -6.07 -14.14
CA ASP A 412 6.10 -6.94 -14.60
C ASP A 412 6.46 -8.42 -14.38
N PRO A 413 5.86 -9.12 -13.40
CA PRO A 413 6.18 -10.50 -13.10
C PRO A 413 5.78 -11.50 -14.20
N ARG A 414 4.99 -11.08 -15.20
CA ARG A 414 4.58 -11.93 -16.33
C ARG A 414 5.63 -11.98 -17.42
N THR A 415 6.43 -10.91 -17.55
CA THR A 415 7.42 -10.76 -18.62
C THR A 415 8.85 -10.71 -18.10
N GLY A 416 9.04 -10.45 -16.80
CA GLY A 416 10.35 -10.21 -16.19
C GLY A 416 10.95 -8.85 -16.57
N ALA A 417 10.15 -7.95 -17.15
CA ALA A 417 10.59 -6.64 -17.60
C ALA A 417 10.50 -5.61 -16.48
N SER A 418 11.56 -4.79 -16.37
CA SER A 418 11.64 -3.66 -15.45
C SER A 418 11.62 -2.33 -16.20
N ARG A 419 10.98 -1.33 -15.60
CA ARG A 419 10.99 0.07 -16.04
C ARG A 419 11.37 0.98 -14.89
N LEU A 420 12.48 1.70 -15.07
CA LEU A 420 12.98 2.68 -14.10
C LEU A 420 12.28 4.03 -14.29
N PHE A 421 11.89 4.63 -13.19
CA PHE A 421 11.47 6.02 -13.12
C PHE A 421 12.43 6.74 -12.17
N GLN A 422 13.19 7.68 -12.72
CA GLN A 422 14.03 8.53 -11.91
C GLN A 422 13.18 9.64 -11.30
N SER A 423 13.47 9.97 -10.05
CA SER A 423 12.89 11.13 -9.38
C SER A 423 14.04 12.00 -8.91
N ASP A 424 13.96 13.32 -9.13
CA ASP A 424 14.92 14.29 -8.59
C ASP A 424 14.68 14.55 -7.09
N ARG A 425 14.15 13.56 -6.38
CA ARG A 425 13.59 13.72 -5.03
C ARG A 425 14.40 12.93 -3.99
N THR A 426 13.80 12.80 -2.81
CA THR A 426 14.43 12.33 -1.57
C THR A 426 14.99 10.92 -1.72
N THR A 427 16.28 10.75 -1.44
CA THR A 427 16.86 9.42 -1.29
C THR A 427 16.39 8.81 0.02
N ARG A 428 15.99 7.53 0.02
CA ARG A 428 15.44 6.88 1.22
C ARG A 428 15.72 5.38 1.26
N TYR A 429 15.98 4.85 2.44
CA TYR A 429 15.89 3.43 2.77
C TYR A 429 15.18 3.25 4.11
N ARG A 430 14.73 2.03 4.48
CA ARG A 430 13.96 1.78 5.73
C ARG A 430 12.71 2.69 5.88
N HIS A 431 12.13 3.09 4.76
CA HIS A 431 10.87 3.82 4.67
C HIS A 431 9.71 2.83 4.54
N THR A 432 8.49 3.36 4.55
CA THR A 432 7.28 2.57 4.31
C THR A 432 6.66 2.96 2.97
N ALA A 433 5.95 2.01 2.36
CA ALA A 433 5.15 2.23 1.17
C ALA A 433 3.75 1.63 1.40
N THR A 434 2.72 2.45 1.27
CA THR A 434 1.34 2.04 1.49
C THR A 434 0.53 2.28 0.22
N ARG A 435 -0.05 1.23 -0.35
CA ARG A 435 -1.02 1.39 -1.44
C ARG A 435 -2.33 1.92 -0.86
N LEU A 436 -2.76 3.08 -1.33
CA LEU A 436 -4.02 3.72 -0.94
C LEU A 436 -5.20 3.08 -1.68
N HIS A 437 -6.43 3.34 -1.21
CA HIS A 437 -7.65 2.91 -1.92
C HIS A 437 -7.76 3.48 -3.34
N SER A 438 -7.17 4.65 -3.60
CA SER A 438 -7.04 5.21 -4.95
C SER A 438 -6.11 4.39 -5.86
N GLY A 439 -5.32 3.46 -5.32
CA GLY A 439 -4.28 2.75 -6.06
C GLY A 439 -2.95 3.49 -6.14
N GLN A 440 -2.88 4.74 -5.68
CA GLN A 440 -1.60 5.45 -5.49
C GLN A 440 -0.76 4.77 -4.40
N VAL A 441 0.56 4.93 -4.46
CA VAL A 441 1.46 4.44 -3.41
C VAL A 441 2.02 5.63 -2.64
N LEU A 442 1.80 5.65 -1.32
CA LEU A 442 2.34 6.65 -0.40
C LEU A 442 3.67 6.16 0.16
N LEU A 443 4.75 6.89 -0.10
CA LEU A 443 6.05 6.67 0.52
C LEU A 443 6.24 7.63 1.70
N VAL A 444 6.51 7.11 2.90
CA VAL A 444 6.67 7.91 4.11
C VAL A 444 8.04 7.68 4.74
N GLY A 445 8.73 8.77 5.06
CA GLY A 445 9.98 8.78 5.82
C GLY A 445 11.10 7.95 5.17
N GLY A 446 11.85 7.26 6.03
CA GLY A 446 13.08 6.55 5.70
C GLY A 446 14.30 7.23 6.30
N SER A 447 15.47 6.80 5.87
CA SER A 447 16.74 7.40 6.24
C SER A 447 17.56 7.82 5.04
N GLU A 448 18.36 8.86 5.27
CA GLU A 448 19.44 9.34 4.41
C GLU A 448 20.62 9.69 5.33
N GLY A 449 21.81 9.15 5.08
CA GLY A 449 23.00 9.47 5.88
C GLY A 449 22.92 9.15 7.39
N GLY A 450 21.95 8.31 7.82
CA GLY A 450 21.76 7.90 9.22
C GLY A 450 20.71 8.71 9.99
N GLY A 451 20.28 9.86 9.47
CA GLY A 451 19.11 10.59 10.01
C GLY A 451 17.81 10.01 9.45
N GLY A 452 16.72 10.08 10.22
CA GLY A 452 15.41 9.80 9.65
C GLY A 452 14.89 10.96 8.78
N LEU A 453 13.78 10.75 8.08
CA LEU A 453 13.20 11.72 7.15
C LEU A 453 11.76 12.06 7.53
N LYS A 454 11.34 13.30 7.27
CA LYS A 454 9.93 13.73 7.25
C LYS A 454 9.28 13.60 5.88
N ALA A 455 10.09 13.34 4.85
CA ALA A 455 9.68 13.41 3.46
C ALA A 455 8.58 12.40 3.11
N VAL A 456 7.54 12.91 2.43
CA VAL A 456 6.41 12.12 1.95
C VAL A 456 6.27 12.29 0.44
N GLU A 457 6.08 11.18 -0.27
CA GLU A 457 5.87 11.17 -1.71
C GLU A 457 4.69 10.28 -2.09
N ARG A 458 4.03 10.60 -3.20
CA ARG A 458 2.97 9.80 -3.80
C ARG A 458 3.39 9.37 -5.20
N TYR A 459 3.39 8.08 -5.47
CA TYR A 459 3.50 7.51 -6.80
C TYR A 459 2.09 7.36 -7.40
N ASN A 460 1.89 7.94 -8.59
CA ASN A 460 0.57 8.18 -9.21
C ASN A 460 0.32 7.43 -10.49
#